data_AF-I4DLA5-F1
#
_entry.id   AF-I4DLA5-F1
#
_cell.length_a   1.000
_cell.length_b   1.000
_cell.length_c   1.000
_cell.angle_alpha   90.00
_cell.angle_beta   90.00
_cell.angle_gamma   90.00
#
_symmetry.space_group_name_H-M   'P 1'
#
loop_
_entity.id
_entity.type
_entity.pdbx_description
1 polymer ?
#
loop_
_entity_poly.entity_id
_entity_poly.type
_entity_poly.pdbx_seq_one_letter_code
_entity_poly.pdbx_strand_id
1 'polypeptide(L)'
;MTRWAAPPHGCAPILTLLLLFNADLAVSRRPEPYYGRLIGRLTQYAHGIRGTVYAVDESTVFVRGFAYDGTGPDAYFWVGDTPQPSPEGTLVPYPEDYASRDPPVLTAHTNSDILLRLPAGKRLRDIKWISVWCRRFTVNFGDVFINPGLEPPRPRVLPEFKRLAHGLRSGNVSVLDAKTFYIPNLHYDGAGPDAYFWVGNGTEPNPFGTKVPNEMGSLHPLRGYQGEDIEIQLPGKLTAYDVDWLAVWCVEYRHNFGHVYLPKDLDVPPALGQTKITVSIEPKISQESQGSLTWRVYDD
;
A
#
# COMPACT_ATOMS: atom_id res chain seq x y z
N MET A 1 11.29 -96.15 -5.59
CA MET A 1 11.97 -95.79 -6.84
C MET A 1 11.41 -94.46 -7.32
N THR A 2 12.24 -93.43 -7.15
CA THR A 2 12.28 -92.07 -7.73
C THR A 2 11.14 -91.57 -8.64
N ARG A 3 10.57 -90.42 -8.27
CA ARG A 3 10.08 -89.30 -9.13
C ARG A 3 9.98 -88.04 -8.24
N TRP A 4 11.04 -87.24 -8.16
CA TRP A 4 11.19 -85.91 -8.80
C TRP A 4 9.92 -85.04 -8.75
N ALA A 5 9.91 -84.06 -7.84
CA ALA A 5 9.01 -82.91 -7.84
C ALA A 5 9.85 -81.63 -7.97
N ALA A 6 9.42 -80.73 -8.86
CA ALA A 6 10.05 -79.45 -9.22
C ALA A 6 9.70 -78.33 -8.19
N PRO A 7 10.38 -77.16 -8.22
CA PRO A 7 10.55 -76.27 -7.07
C PRO A 7 9.39 -75.26 -6.87
N PRO A 8 9.31 -74.58 -5.71
CA PRO A 8 8.29 -73.56 -5.46
C PRO A 8 8.64 -72.22 -6.12
N HIS A 9 7.63 -71.56 -6.69
CA HIS A 9 7.69 -70.19 -7.18
C HIS A 9 7.88 -69.19 -6.03
N GLY A 10 8.86 -68.30 -6.16
CA GLY A 10 9.11 -67.20 -5.24
C GLY A 10 8.05 -66.10 -5.34
N CYS A 11 7.50 -65.71 -4.19
CA CYS A 11 6.76 -64.45 -4.03
C CYS A 11 7.76 -63.30 -3.83
N ALA A 12 7.78 -62.34 -4.74
CA ALA A 12 8.44 -61.05 -4.52
C ALA A 12 7.54 -60.12 -3.66
N PRO A 13 8.09 -59.35 -2.71
CA PRO A 13 7.30 -58.42 -1.91
C PRO A 13 7.04 -57.13 -2.70
N ILE A 14 5.77 -56.71 -2.74
CA ILE A 14 5.33 -55.43 -3.30
C ILE A 14 5.71 -54.33 -2.29
N LEU A 15 6.68 -53.50 -2.67
CA LEU A 15 7.10 -52.32 -1.91
C LEU A 15 6.09 -51.19 -2.17
N THR A 16 5.16 -50.99 -1.23
CA THR A 16 4.19 -49.89 -1.30
C THR A 16 4.89 -48.57 -1.00
N LEU A 17 5.17 -47.79 -2.04
CA LEU A 17 5.72 -46.45 -1.94
C LEU A 17 4.64 -45.49 -1.40
N LEU A 18 4.74 -45.11 -0.12
CA LEU A 18 3.95 -44.01 0.44
C LEU A 18 4.44 -42.68 -0.14
N LEU A 19 3.69 -42.11 -1.08
CA LEU A 19 3.87 -40.75 -1.54
C LEU A 19 3.39 -39.79 -0.44
N LEU A 20 4.36 -39.17 0.26
CA LEU A 20 4.10 -38.01 1.09
C LEU A 20 3.72 -36.84 0.18
N PHE A 21 2.43 -36.46 0.19
CA PHE A 21 2.00 -35.18 -0.35
C PHE A 21 2.55 -34.08 0.55
N ASN A 22 3.66 -33.46 0.15
CA ASN A 22 4.01 -32.13 0.63
C ASN A 22 2.94 -31.18 0.10
N ALA A 23 2.01 -30.78 0.97
CA ALA A 23 1.20 -29.60 0.72
C ALA A 23 2.15 -28.40 0.78
N ASP A 24 2.63 -27.95 -0.38
CA ASP A 24 3.20 -26.61 -0.50
C ASP A 24 2.14 -25.64 0.03
N LEU A 25 2.40 -25.04 1.19
CA LEU A 25 1.68 -23.86 1.63
C LEU A 25 1.98 -22.79 0.59
N ALA A 26 1.07 -22.65 -0.38
CA ALA A 26 1.09 -21.57 -1.32
C ALA A 26 1.21 -20.28 -0.52
N VAL A 27 2.38 -19.62 -0.61
CA VAL A 27 2.52 -18.23 -0.20
C VAL A 27 1.39 -17.50 -0.89
N SER A 28 0.49 -16.93 -0.09
CA SER A 28 -0.65 -16.15 -0.56
C SER A 28 -0.12 -14.92 -1.27
N ARG A 29 0.29 -15.09 -2.53
CA ARG A 29 0.51 -14.00 -3.46
C ARG A 29 -0.87 -13.48 -3.77
N ARG A 30 -1.23 -12.32 -3.20
CA ARG A 30 -2.46 -11.63 -3.60
C ARG A 30 -2.35 -11.40 -5.12
N PRO A 31 -3.32 -11.86 -5.94
CA PRO A 31 -3.25 -11.65 -7.37
C PRO A 31 -3.22 -10.15 -7.67
N GLU A 32 -2.17 -9.69 -8.33
CA GLU A 32 -2.13 -8.35 -8.90
C GLU A 32 -3.07 -8.29 -10.12
N PRO A 33 -3.85 -7.22 -10.29
CA PRO A 33 -3.87 -6.01 -9.46
C PRO A 33 -4.69 -6.13 -8.17
N TYR A 34 -4.11 -5.70 -7.04
CA TYR A 34 -4.78 -5.65 -5.73
C TYR A 34 -5.46 -4.28 -5.51
N TYR A 35 -6.77 -4.29 -5.20
CA TYR A 35 -7.60 -3.08 -5.06
C TYR A 35 -8.20 -2.88 -3.67
N GLY A 36 -7.84 -3.71 -2.69
CA GLY A 36 -8.44 -3.69 -1.36
C GLY A 36 -9.52 -4.74 -1.16
N ARG A 37 -10.34 -4.57 -0.13
CA ARG A 37 -11.42 -5.51 0.24
C ARG A 37 -12.65 -5.26 -0.62
N LEU A 38 -13.17 -6.29 -1.30
CA LEU A 38 -14.39 -6.15 -2.11
C LEU A 38 -15.58 -5.74 -1.25
N ILE A 39 -16.24 -4.64 -1.62
CA ILE A 39 -17.53 -4.22 -1.05
C ILE A 39 -18.66 -4.85 -1.87
N GLY A 40 -18.63 -4.67 -3.19
CA GLY A 40 -19.65 -5.24 -4.09
C GLY A 40 -19.68 -4.53 -5.43
N ARG A 41 -20.61 -4.96 -6.30
CA ARG A 41 -20.87 -4.29 -7.58
C ARG A 41 -22.00 -3.29 -7.41
N LEU A 42 -21.86 -2.12 -8.05
CA LEU A 42 -22.95 -1.15 -8.11
C LEU A 42 -24.17 -1.78 -8.80
N THR A 43 -25.31 -1.68 -8.14
CA THR A 43 -26.62 -2.00 -8.71
C THR A 43 -27.05 -0.83 -9.57
N GLN A 44 -27.44 -1.10 -10.81
CA GLN A 44 -27.89 -0.07 -11.74
C GLN A 44 -29.40 0.14 -11.61
N TYR A 45 -29.83 1.38 -11.45
CA TYR A 45 -31.25 1.76 -11.55
C TYR A 45 -31.53 2.70 -12.73
N ALA A 46 -30.58 3.58 -13.05
CA ALA A 46 -30.70 4.51 -14.17
C ALA A 46 -29.31 4.86 -14.72
N HIS A 47 -29.28 5.58 -15.85
CA HIS A 47 -28.11 6.26 -16.38
C HIS A 47 -26.84 5.42 -16.60
N GLY A 48 -27.00 4.12 -16.84
CA GLY A 48 -25.88 3.24 -17.19
C GLY A 48 -24.88 3.00 -16.05
N ILE A 49 -25.25 3.19 -14.78
CA ILE A 49 -24.33 2.99 -13.65
C ILE A 49 -23.72 1.59 -13.66
N ARG A 50 -22.39 1.53 -13.68
CA ARG A 50 -21.60 0.30 -13.52
C ARG A 50 -20.40 0.59 -12.63
N GLY A 51 -19.80 -0.47 -12.11
CA GLY A 51 -18.53 -0.42 -11.37
C GLY A 51 -18.50 -1.43 -10.23
N THR A 52 -17.29 -1.81 -9.84
CA THR A 52 -17.06 -2.68 -8.68
C THR A 52 -16.33 -1.88 -7.61
N VAL A 53 -16.88 -1.85 -6.40
CA VAL A 53 -16.40 -1.02 -5.30
C VAL A 53 -15.56 -1.87 -4.35
N TYR A 54 -14.40 -1.34 -3.97
CA TYR A 54 -13.45 -1.91 -3.03
C TYR A 54 -13.15 -0.91 -1.92
N ALA A 55 -12.99 -1.39 -0.69
CA ALA A 55 -12.44 -0.64 0.41
C ALA A 55 -10.92 -0.67 0.34
N VAL A 56 -10.31 0.50 0.14
CA VAL A 56 -8.86 0.68 0.11
C VAL A 56 -8.31 0.75 1.54
N ASP A 57 -8.94 1.56 2.37
CA ASP A 57 -8.65 1.75 3.79
C ASP A 57 -9.94 2.15 4.55
N GLU A 58 -9.83 2.61 5.81
CA GLU A 58 -11.00 3.02 6.61
C GLU A 58 -11.78 4.21 6.03
N SER A 59 -11.17 5.03 5.19
CA SER A 59 -11.70 6.31 4.69
C SER A 59 -11.68 6.44 3.17
N THR A 60 -11.14 5.45 2.46
CA THR A 60 -10.98 5.51 1.00
C THR A 60 -11.63 4.29 0.34
N VAL A 61 -12.36 4.55 -0.75
CA VAL A 61 -12.91 3.50 -1.62
C VAL A 61 -12.39 3.64 -3.04
N PHE A 62 -12.27 2.51 -3.73
CA PHE A 62 -11.92 2.45 -5.13
C PHE A 62 -13.07 1.86 -5.92
N VAL A 63 -13.54 2.59 -6.94
CA VAL A 63 -14.57 2.14 -7.88
C VAL A 63 -13.88 1.80 -9.19
N ARG A 64 -13.77 0.50 -9.47
CA ARG A 64 -13.17 -0.02 -10.70
C ARG A 64 -14.18 -0.07 -11.83
N GLY A 65 -13.81 0.41 -13.01
CA GLY A 65 -14.62 0.32 -14.23
C GLY A 65 -15.96 1.06 -14.10
N PHE A 66 -15.93 2.23 -13.46
CA PHE A 66 -17.10 3.08 -13.31
C PHE A 66 -17.64 3.53 -14.68
N ALA A 67 -18.96 3.47 -14.84
CA ALA A 67 -19.63 4.01 -16.02
C ALA A 67 -20.87 4.81 -15.60
N TYR A 68 -21.11 5.92 -16.29
CA TYR A 68 -22.26 6.80 -16.10
C TYR A 68 -22.46 7.64 -17.37
N ASP A 69 -23.69 7.77 -17.85
CA ASP A 69 -23.97 8.48 -19.12
C ASP A 69 -23.85 10.02 -19.04
N GLY A 70 -23.75 10.59 -17.85
CA GLY A 70 -23.58 12.04 -17.65
C GLY A 70 -24.83 12.89 -17.85
N THR A 71 -26.01 12.28 -18.05
CA THR A 71 -27.24 13.01 -18.40
C THR A 71 -28.04 13.52 -17.19
N GLY A 72 -27.63 13.14 -15.97
CA GLY A 72 -28.24 13.62 -14.74
C GLY A 72 -27.81 15.06 -14.44
N PRO A 73 -28.75 15.97 -14.15
CA PRO A 73 -28.44 17.40 -14.06
C PRO A 73 -27.72 17.84 -12.76
N ASP A 74 -27.69 17.00 -11.72
CA ASP A 74 -27.09 17.31 -10.41
C ASP A 74 -26.69 16.01 -9.68
N ALA A 75 -25.93 15.15 -10.37
CA ALA A 75 -25.48 13.84 -9.88
C ALA A 75 -24.13 13.91 -9.16
N TYR A 76 -23.97 13.13 -8.08
CA TYR A 76 -22.73 13.03 -7.30
C TYR A 76 -22.54 11.62 -6.75
N PHE A 77 -21.33 11.31 -6.30
CA PHE A 77 -21.14 10.23 -5.33
C PHE A 77 -21.73 10.65 -3.98
N TRP A 78 -22.37 9.70 -3.32
CA TRP A 78 -23.20 9.93 -2.14
C TRP A 78 -23.03 8.78 -1.16
N VAL A 79 -22.99 9.08 0.13
CA VAL A 79 -22.87 8.06 1.19
C VAL A 79 -23.81 8.35 2.34
N GLY A 80 -24.24 7.33 3.06
CA GLY A 80 -25.08 7.53 4.24
C GLY A 80 -25.17 6.30 5.12
N ASP A 81 -25.77 6.47 6.29
CA ASP A 81 -25.86 5.49 7.39
C ASP A 81 -27.30 5.00 7.63
N THR A 82 -28.25 5.51 6.86
CA THR A 82 -29.65 5.06 6.82
C THR A 82 -29.76 3.66 6.19
N PRO A 83 -30.87 2.92 6.41
CA PRO A 83 -31.05 1.59 5.82
C PRO A 83 -31.06 1.55 4.28
N GLN A 84 -31.31 2.68 3.61
CA GLN A 84 -31.38 2.82 2.15
C GLN A 84 -30.87 4.21 1.73
N PRO A 85 -30.31 4.35 0.51
CA PRO A 85 -29.98 5.65 -0.06
C PRO A 85 -31.10 6.67 0.06
N SER A 86 -30.78 7.85 0.60
CA SER A 86 -31.76 8.89 0.91
C SER A 86 -31.20 10.31 0.76
N PRO A 87 -32.06 11.35 0.72
CA PRO A 87 -31.63 12.75 0.62
C PRO A 87 -30.71 13.22 1.74
N GLU A 88 -30.77 12.58 2.92
CA GLU A 88 -29.97 12.91 4.10
C GLU A 88 -28.51 12.41 4.00
N GLY A 89 -28.16 11.71 2.92
CA GLY A 89 -26.77 11.31 2.68
C GLY A 89 -25.83 12.51 2.49
N THR A 90 -24.54 12.20 2.49
CA THR A 90 -23.45 13.16 2.37
C THR A 90 -22.82 13.05 0.98
N LEU A 91 -22.63 14.20 0.33
CA LEU A 91 -21.90 14.34 -0.93
C LEU A 91 -20.44 13.95 -0.75
N VAL A 92 -19.94 13.03 -1.58
CA VAL A 92 -18.51 12.69 -1.69
C VAL A 92 -17.93 13.42 -2.91
N PRO A 93 -17.08 14.45 -2.73
CA PRO A 93 -16.58 15.24 -3.84
C PRO A 93 -15.76 14.41 -4.82
N TYR A 94 -16.00 14.60 -6.11
CA TYR A 94 -15.18 14.01 -7.16
C TYR A 94 -15.25 14.86 -8.44
N PRO A 95 -14.10 15.22 -9.05
CA PRO A 95 -12.74 15.06 -8.52
C PRO A 95 -12.54 15.81 -7.20
N GLU A 96 -11.54 15.39 -6.41
CA GLU A 96 -11.27 15.97 -5.07
C GLU A 96 -10.61 17.35 -5.16
N ASP A 97 -9.84 17.59 -6.22
CA ASP A 97 -9.13 18.83 -6.51
C ASP A 97 -9.98 19.80 -7.34
N TYR A 98 -10.97 20.41 -6.68
CA TYR A 98 -11.79 21.47 -7.27
C TYR A 98 -11.52 22.82 -6.58
N ALA A 99 -11.46 23.90 -7.38
CA ALA A 99 -11.17 25.25 -6.88
C ALA A 99 -12.42 26.03 -6.42
N SER A 100 -13.61 25.57 -6.83
CA SER A 100 -14.88 26.22 -6.50
C SER A 100 -15.30 25.98 -5.06
N ARG A 101 -16.18 26.85 -4.55
CA ARG A 101 -16.80 26.66 -3.24
C ARG A 101 -17.63 25.37 -3.17
N ASP A 102 -18.30 25.04 -4.27
CA ASP A 102 -19.17 23.88 -4.40
C ASP A 102 -18.49 22.77 -5.22
N PRO A 103 -18.65 21.50 -4.85
CA PRO A 103 -18.15 20.36 -5.64
C PRO A 103 -18.75 20.33 -7.05
N PRO A 104 -17.98 19.94 -8.08
CA PRO A 104 -18.49 19.81 -9.43
C PRO A 104 -19.52 18.68 -9.55
N VAL A 105 -20.50 18.84 -10.43
CA VAL A 105 -21.45 17.79 -10.82
C VAL A 105 -20.70 16.67 -11.52
N LEU A 106 -21.06 15.41 -11.24
CA LEU A 106 -20.48 14.24 -11.87
C LEU A 106 -20.75 14.24 -13.38
N THR A 107 -19.69 14.14 -14.17
CA THR A 107 -19.76 14.08 -15.64
C THR A 107 -19.86 12.65 -16.15
N ALA A 108 -20.03 12.47 -17.46
CA ALA A 108 -20.03 11.14 -18.07
C ALA A 108 -18.70 10.39 -17.81
N HIS A 109 -18.80 9.09 -17.55
CA HIS A 109 -17.67 8.19 -17.37
C HIS A 109 -17.85 6.93 -18.23
N THR A 110 -16.77 6.52 -18.91
CA THR A 110 -16.74 5.30 -19.71
C THR A 110 -15.60 4.42 -19.21
N ASN A 111 -15.92 3.46 -18.32
CA ASN A 111 -14.97 2.51 -17.75
C ASN A 111 -13.77 3.20 -17.05
N SER A 112 -14.06 4.19 -16.21
CA SER A 112 -13.05 4.94 -15.46
C SER A 112 -12.79 4.29 -14.10
N ASP A 113 -11.54 4.30 -13.66
CA ASP A 113 -11.17 3.89 -12.30
C ASP A 113 -11.13 5.12 -11.39
N ILE A 114 -11.84 5.07 -10.26
CA ILE A 114 -12.09 6.23 -9.41
C ILE A 114 -11.69 5.92 -7.97
N LEU A 115 -10.87 6.79 -7.39
CA LEU A 115 -10.55 6.78 -5.97
C LEU A 115 -11.37 7.87 -5.26
N LEU A 116 -12.15 7.49 -4.25
CA LEU A 116 -12.99 8.41 -3.48
C LEU A 116 -12.55 8.41 -2.02
N ARG A 117 -12.27 9.60 -1.49
CA ARG A 117 -12.06 9.82 -0.06
C ARG A 117 -13.37 10.23 0.60
N LEU A 118 -13.74 9.55 1.67
CA LEU A 118 -14.93 9.87 2.43
C LEU A 118 -14.81 11.26 3.07
N PRO A 119 -15.85 12.11 2.96
CA PRO A 119 -15.79 13.49 3.42
C PRO A 119 -15.90 13.58 4.95
N ALA A 120 -15.50 14.74 5.50
CA ALA A 120 -15.73 15.11 6.89
C ALA A 120 -15.22 14.10 7.94
N GLY A 121 -14.13 13.39 7.64
CA GLY A 121 -13.54 12.40 8.54
C GLY A 121 -14.39 11.14 8.76
N LYS A 122 -15.44 10.94 7.95
CA LYS A 122 -16.23 9.70 7.96
C LYS A 122 -15.37 8.51 7.60
N ARG A 123 -15.68 7.37 8.22
CA ARG A 123 -15.08 6.08 7.93
C ARG A 123 -16.11 5.15 7.32
N LEU A 124 -15.65 4.06 6.70
CA LEU A 124 -16.51 3.02 6.13
C LEU A 124 -17.45 2.41 7.16
N ARG A 125 -17.01 2.27 8.42
CA ARG A 125 -17.86 1.79 9.52
C ARG A 125 -19.00 2.75 9.88
N ASP A 126 -18.91 4.01 9.47
CA ASP A 126 -19.89 5.06 9.77
C ASP A 126 -20.94 5.20 8.66
N ILE A 127 -20.87 4.39 7.60
CA ILE A 127 -21.81 4.40 6.47
C ILE A 127 -22.27 2.99 6.12
N LYS A 128 -23.47 2.87 5.54
CA LYS A 128 -24.08 1.60 5.14
C LYS A 128 -24.13 1.40 3.64
N TRP A 129 -24.02 2.47 2.86
CA TRP A 129 -24.12 2.42 1.41
C TRP A 129 -23.33 3.54 0.75
N ILE A 130 -22.94 3.28 -0.50
CA ILE A 130 -22.35 4.24 -1.43
C ILE A 130 -23.27 4.26 -2.65
N SER A 131 -23.62 5.45 -3.15
CA SER A 131 -24.58 5.65 -4.23
C SER A 131 -24.10 6.70 -5.22
N VAL A 132 -24.60 6.61 -6.46
CA VAL A 132 -24.67 7.74 -7.38
C VAL A 132 -26.05 8.36 -7.26
N TRP A 133 -26.12 9.56 -6.69
CA TRP A 133 -27.36 10.22 -6.31
C TRP A 133 -27.56 11.51 -7.08
N CYS A 134 -28.76 11.72 -7.62
CA CYS A 134 -29.15 12.99 -8.19
C CYS A 134 -29.90 13.82 -7.15
N ARG A 135 -29.25 14.87 -6.64
CA ARG A 135 -29.80 15.72 -5.58
C ARG A 135 -31.02 16.49 -6.06
N ARG A 136 -31.01 17.00 -7.29
CA ARG A 136 -32.12 17.78 -7.88
C ARG A 136 -33.44 17.00 -7.94
N PHE A 137 -33.38 15.71 -8.23
CA PHE A 137 -34.57 14.85 -8.35
C PHE A 137 -34.75 13.87 -7.19
N THR A 138 -33.88 13.95 -6.18
CA THR A 138 -33.90 13.07 -5.00
C THR A 138 -34.01 11.59 -5.37
N VAL A 139 -33.19 11.15 -6.34
CA VAL A 139 -33.27 9.80 -6.90
C VAL A 139 -31.90 9.13 -6.92
N ASN A 140 -31.91 7.83 -6.61
CA ASN A 140 -30.76 6.95 -6.65
C ASN A 140 -30.57 6.38 -8.06
N PHE A 141 -29.43 6.62 -8.69
CA PHE A 141 -29.10 6.07 -10.00
C PHE A 141 -28.42 4.70 -9.90
N GLY A 142 -27.79 4.42 -8.76
CA GLY A 142 -27.20 3.13 -8.45
C GLY A 142 -26.50 3.15 -7.10
N ASP A 143 -26.42 2.00 -6.45
CA ASP A 143 -25.80 1.88 -5.13
C ASP A 143 -25.07 0.56 -4.90
N VAL A 144 -24.33 0.51 -3.81
CA VAL A 144 -23.81 -0.71 -3.20
C VAL A 144 -23.91 -0.57 -1.68
N PHE A 145 -24.29 -1.66 -1.02
CA PHE A 145 -24.32 -1.74 0.44
C PHE A 145 -23.00 -2.27 1.00
N ILE A 146 -22.59 -1.72 2.13
CA ILE A 146 -21.41 -2.13 2.87
C ILE A 146 -21.84 -3.18 3.90
N ASN A 147 -21.19 -4.34 3.86
CA ASN A 147 -21.40 -5.36 4.89
C ASN A 147 -20.91 -4.83 6.24
N PRO A 148 -21.70 -4.88 7.33
CA PRO A 148 -21.27 -4.45 8.66
C PRO A 148 -20.00 -5.16 9.17
N GLY A 149 -19.74 -6.39 8.72
CA GLY A 149 -18.53 -7.15 9.04
C GLY A 149 -17.35 -6.93 8.07
N LEU A 150 -17.44 -5.96 7.17
CA LEU A 150 -16.36 -5.61 6.26
C LEU A 150 -15.20 -4.98 7.05
N GLU A 151 -14.09 -5.71 7.15
CA GLU A 151 -12.85 -5.15 7.66
C GLU A 151 -12.00 -4.60 6.50
N PRO A 152 -11.85 -3.26 6.39
CA PRO A 152 -10.96 -2.69 5.39
C PRO A 152 -9.49 -2.94 5.75
N PRO A 153 -8.60 -3.02 4.75
CA PRO A 153 -7.16 -3.09 4.98
C PRO A 153 -6.65 -1.89 5.78
N ARG A 154 -5.58 -2.05 6.56
CA ARG A 154 -5.04 -0.99 7.43
C ARG A 154 -3.51 -0.99 7.44
N PRO A 155 -2.87 0.18 7.59
CA PRO A 155 -1.43 0.25 7.78
C PRO A 155 -0.96 -0.67 8.91
N ARG A 156 0.18 -1.34 8.71
CA ARG A 156 0.78 -2.22 9.72
C ARG A 156 1.98 -1.54 10.36
N VAL A 157 1.96 -1.42 11.69
CA VAL A 157 3.13 -1.00 12.46
C VAL A 157 4.01 -2.22 12.74
N LEU A 158 5.30 -2.08 12.43
CA LEU A 158 6.38 -3.01 12.71
C LEU A 158 7.29 -2.43 13.80
N PRO A 159 8.13 -3.25 14.44
CA PRO A 159 9.17 -2.76 15.35
C PRO A 159 10.17 -1.80 14.65
N GLU A 160 11.01 -1.14 15.44
CA GLU A 160 12.18 -0.43 14.92
C GLU A 160 13.17 -1.38 14.23
N PHE A 161 14.09 -0.81 13.44
CA PHE A 161 15.22 -1.57 12.90
C PHE A 161 16.01 -2.24 14.02
N LYS A 162 16.30 -3.53 13.87
CA LYS A 162 17.28 -4.22 14.70
C LYS A 162 18.63 -3.53 14.53
N ARG A 163 19.16 -3.00 15.63
CA ARG A 163 20.41 -2.24 15.64
C ARG A 163 21.60 -3.18 15.58
N LEU A 164 22.29 -3.27 14.44
CA LEU A 164 23.43 -4.17 14.28
C LEU A 164 24.75 -3.42 14.06
N ALA A 165 24.76 -2.43 13.16
CA ALA A 165 25.98 -1.70 12.84
C ALA A 165 25.68 -0.25 12.40
N HIS A 166 26.74 0.55 12.33
CA HIS A 166 26.73 1.88 11.72
C HIS A 166 25.69 2.86 12.29
N GLY A 167 25.42 2.73 13.60
CA GLY A 167 24.47 3.57 14.30
C GLY A 167 23.02 3.44 13.82
N LEU A 168 22.69 2.42 13.00
CA LEU A 168 21.37 2.25 12.43
C LEU A 168 20.32 2.06 13.52
N ARG A 169 19.33 2.96 13.53
CA ARG A 169 18.14 2.89 14.38
C ARG A 169 17.02 3.73 13.77
N SER A 170 15.79 3.43 14.18
CA SER A 170 14.59 4.18 13.78
C SER A 170 13.57 4.16 14.91
N GLY A 171 12.46 4.88 14.75
CA GLY A 171 11.21 4.50 15.44
C GLY A 171 10.57 3.27 14.80
N ASN A 172 9.35 2.95 15.24
CA ASN A 172 8.56 1.86 14.66
C ASN A 172 8.27 2.11 13.17
N VAL A 173 8.65 1.17 12.32
CA VAL A 173 8.42 1.26 10.88
C VAL A 173 6.96 0.98 10.58
N SER A 174 6.34 1.70 9.65
CA SER A 174 4.96 1.45 9.23
C SER A 174 4.89 1.04 7.77
N VAL A 175 4.20 -0.06 7.47
CA VAL A 175 3.80 -0.44 6.11
C VAL A 175 2.49 0.28 5.83
N LEU A 176 2.56 1.39 5.07
CA LEU A 176 1.40 2.27 4.83
C LEU A 176 0.43 1.66 3.82
N ASP A 177 0.97 1.01 2.79
CA ASP A 177 0.23 0.31 1.75
C ASP A 177 1.10 -0.84 1.20
N ALA A 178 0.62 -1.51 0.15
CA ALA A 178 1.30 -2.65 -0.47
C ALA A 178 2.72 -2.34 -0.98
N LYS A 179 3.15 -1.08 -1.08
CA LYS A 179 4.49 -0.69 -1.58
C LYS A 179 5.23 0.29 -0.69
N THR A 180 4.54 1.08 0.12
CA THR A 180 5.13 2.23 0.82
C THR A 180 5.45 1.89 2.28
N PHE A 181 6.68 2.16 2.68
CA PHE A 181 7.11 2.12 4.08
C PHE A 181 7.35 3.53 4.58
N TYR A 182 6.88 3.83 5.78
CA TYR A 182 7.24 5.01 6.55
C TYR A 182 8.22 4.63 7.65
N ILE A 183 9.35 5.33 7.72
CA ILE A 183 10.44 5.08 8.65
C ILE A 183 10.69 6.38 9.42
N PRO A 184 10.15 6.50 10.64
CA PRO A 184 10.36 7.68 11.46
C PRO A 184 11.73 7.66 12.15
N ASN A 185 12.27 8.85 12.43
CA ASN A 185 13.46 9.08 13.23
C ASN A 185 14.63 8.16 12.81
N LEU A 186 14.89 8.05 11.51
CA LEU A 186 15.96 7.24 10.96
C LEU A 186 17.32 7.86 11.29
N HIS A 187 18.22 7.07 11.87
CA HIS A 187 19.63 7.42 12.06
C HIS A 187 20.51 6.38 11.37
N TYR A 188 21.55 6.85 10.70
CA TYR A 188 22.60 6.02 10.09
C TYR A 188 23.85 6.91 9.91
N ASP A 189 25.04 6.41 10.25
CA ASP A 189 26.26 7.21 10.26
C ASP A 189 26.81 7.58 8.87
N GLY A 190 26.34 6.91 7.81
CA GLY A 190 26.81 7.14 6.44
C GLY A 190 28.18 6.54 6.12
N ALA A 191 28.77 5.74 7.03
CA ALA A 191 30.12 5.20 6.87
C ALA A 191 30.20 3.92 6.02
N GLY A 192 29.06 3.41 5.56
CA GLY A 192 29.02 2.26 4.66
C GLY A 192 29.27 2.69 3.22
N PRO A 193 30.30 2.16 2.54
CA PRO A 193 30.68 2.63 1.20
C PRO A 193 29.64 2.31 0.13
N ASP A 194 28.85 1.25 0.33
CA ASP A 194 27.89 0.73 -0.65
C ASP A 194 26.59 0.25 0.03
N ALA A 195 26.03 1.09 0.90
CA ALA A 195 24.84 0.80 1.70
C ALA A 195 23.54 1.23 1.02
N TYR A 196 22.50 0.40 1.12
CA TYR A 196 21.19 0.62 0.48
C TYR A 196 20.03 0.17 1.35
N PHE A 197 18.84 0.71 1.11
CA PHE A 197 17.61 0.02 1.48
C PHE A 197 17.49 -1.25 0.64
N TRP A 198 17.18 -2.35 1.31
CA TRP A 198 17.28 -3.69 0.76
C TRP A 198 16.14 -4.54 1.26
N VAL A 199 15.48 -5.27 0.35
CA VAL A 199 14.37 -6.17 0.71
C VAL A 199 14.60 -7.55 0.14
N GLY A 200 14.02 -8.56 0.75
CA GLY A 200 14.11 -9.90 0.20
C GLY A 200 13.37 -10.92 1.04
N ASN A 201 13.59 -12.18 0.69
CA ASN A 201 12.84 -13.31 1.24
C ASN A 201 13.78 -14.22 2.01
N GLY A 202 13.19 -15.09 2.83
CA GLY A 202 13.90 -15.99 3.71
C GLY A 202 13.96 -15.48 5.14
N THR A 203 14.59 -16.28 5.98
CA THR A 203 14.59 -16.07 7.43
C THR A 203 15.48 -14.92 7.87
N GLU A 204 16.43 -14.47 7.03
CA GLU A 204 17.37 -13.39 7.34
C GLU A 204 17.77 -12.58 6.09
N PRO A 205 18.14 -11.30 6.27
CA PRO A 205 18.74 -10.49 5.21
C PRO A 205 20.00 -11.10 4.63
N ASN A 206 20.08 -11.11 3.30
CA ASN A 206 21.13 -11.81 2.57
C ASN A 206 21.49 -11.08 1.25
N PRO A 207 22.61 -11.47 0.59
CA PRO A 207 23.11 -10.78 -0.60
C PRO A 207 22.19 -10.81 -1.82
N PHE A 208 21.20 -11.70 -1.86
CA PHE A 208 20.29 -11.88 -3.01
C PHE A 208 19.01 -11.03 -2.93
N GLY A 209 18.94 -10.11 -1.97
CA GLY A 209 17.83 -9.15 -1.91
C GLY A 209 17.83 -8.16 -3.08
N THR A 210 16.80 -7.32 -3.09
CA THR A 210 16.55 -6.29 -4.10
C THR A 210 16.77 -4.91 -3.50
N LYS A 211 17.49 -4.06 -4.24
CA LYS A 211 17.72 -2.66 -3.90
C LYS A 211 16.41 -1.87 -3.96
N VAL A 212 16.11 -1.10 -2.91
CA VAL A 212 14.96 -0.19 -2.85
C VAL A 212 15.46 1.25 -3.00
N PRO A 213 14.82 2.08 -3.85
CA PRO A 213 15.15 3.50 -3.92
C PRO A 213 14.97 4.19 -2.57
N ASN A 214 15.82 5.17 -2.29
CA ASN A 214 15.66 6.01 -1.10
C ASN A 214 14.50 7.00 -1.25
N GLU A 215 14.32 7.89 -0.28
CA GLU A 215 13.24 8.89 -0.22
C GLU A 215 13.23 9.87 -1.39
N MET A 216 14.36 10.01 -2.10
CA MET A 216 14.50 10.84 -3.30
C MET A 216 14.36 10.02 -4.60
N GLY A 217 13.99 8.75 -4.51
CA GLY A 217 13.93 7.83 -5.66
C GLY A 217 15.31 7.41 -6.18
N SER A 218 16.38 7.64 -5.41
CA SER A 218 17.76 7.34 -5.82
C SER A 218 18.16 5.91 -5.45
N LEU A 219 18.92 5.26 -6.35
CA LEU A 219 19.54 3.95 -6.14
C LEU A 219 21.06 4.05 -5.85
N HIS A 220 21.55 5.25 -5.56
CA HIS A 220 22.92 5.51 -5.10
C HIS A 220 23.10 5.10 -3.63
N PRO A 221 24.35 4.90 -3.16
CA PRO A 221 24.62 4.62 -1.76
C PRO A 221 23.95 5.64 -0.83
N LEU A 222 23.43 5.14 0.29
CA LEU A 222 22.74 5.95 1.28
C LEU A 222 23.72 6.95 1.91
N ARG A 223 23.25 8.20 2.02
CA ARG A 223 23.88 9.20 2.89
C ARG A 223 23.63 8.85 4.36
N GLY A 224 24.32 9.54 5.27
CA GLY A 224 23.95 9.54 6.67
C GLY A 224 22.56 10.15 6.91
N TYR A 225 21.86 9.62 7.93
CA TYR A 225 20.58 10.11 8.40
C TYR A 225 20.71 10.54 9.87
N GLN A 226 20.10 11.67 10.26
CA GLN A 226 20.19 12.22 11.62
C GLN A 226 18.81 12.51 12.22
N GLY A 227 17.99 11.48 12.35
CA GLY A 227 16.66 11.55 12.95
C GLY A 227 15.58 12.04 12.00
N GLU A 228 15.62 11.54 10.77
CA GLU A 228 14.73 11.98 9.70
C GLU A 228 13.55 11.03 9.54
N ASP A 229 12.39 11.60 9.22
CA ASP A 229 11.17 10.87 8.88
C ASP A 229 11.11 10.73 7.36
N ILE A 230 11.12 9.50 6.87
CA ILE A 230 11.15 9.23 5.43
C ILE A 230 10.08 8.23 4.99
N GLU A 231 9.70 8.33 3.73
CA GLU A 231 8.92 7.31 3.02
C GLU A 231 9.75 6.73 1.88
N ILE A 232 9.72 5.40 1.74
CA ILE A 232 10.34 4.68 0.62
C ILE A 232 9.32 3.75 -0.03
N GLN A 233 9.46 3.52 -1.32
CA GLN A 233 8.56 2.68 -2.10
C GLN A 233 9.29 1.49 -2.72
N LEU A 234 8.68 0.31 -2.62
CA LEU A 234 9.18 -0.90 -3.27
C LEU A 234 9.24 -0.72 -4.80
N PRO A 235 10.33 -1.17 -5.44
CA PRO A 235 10.52 -0.96 -6.86
C PRO A 235 9.69 -1.93 -7.72
N GLY A 236 9.36 -1.47 -8.93
CA GLY A 236 8.73 -2.31 -9.95
C GLY A 236 7.41 -2.92 -9.49
N LYS A 237 7.30 -4.25 -9.59
CA LYS A 237 6.11 -5.02 -9.22
C LYS A 237 6.16 -5.61 -7.81
N LEU A 238 7.23 -5.36 -7.04
CA LEU A 238 7.33 -5.87 -5.68
C LEU A 238 6.28 -5.22 -4.78
N THR A 239 5.75 -6.02 -3.88
CA THR A 239 4.84 -5.59 -2.81
C THR A 239 5.33 -6.06 -1.45
N ALA A 240 4.77 -5.50 -0.38
CA ALA A 240 5.03 -5.92 1.00
C ALA A 240 4.65 -7.39 1.24
N TYR A 241 3.80 -7.98 0.40
CA TYR A 241 3.45 -9.40 0.45
C TYR A 241 4.53 -10.30 -0.14
N ASP A 242 5.41 -9.74 -0.97
CA ASP A 242 6.44 -10.50 -1.67
C ASP A 242 7.74 -10.60 -0.88
N VAL A 243 7.89 -9.86 0.23
CA VAL A 243 9.14 -9.74 0.99
C VAL A 243 8.97 -10.12 2.45
N ASP A 244 10.06 -10.60 3.07
CA ASP A 244 10.08 -11.11 4.45
C ASP A 244 10.73 -10.11 5.41
N TRP A 245 11.58 -9.23 4.87
CA TRP A 245 12.31 -8.23 5.64
C TRP A 245 12.63 -6.99 4.81
N LEU A 246 12.75 -5.86 5.50
CA LEU A 246 13.35 -4.62 5.02
C LEU A 246 14.63 -4.38 5.83
N ALA A 247 15.74 -4.06 5.16
CA ALA A 247 17.06 -3.92 5.75
C ALA A 247 17.79 -2.68 5.22
N VAL A 248 18.81 -2.25 5.97
CA VAL A 248 19.92 -1.49 5.41
C VAL A 248 21.10 -2.44 5.24
N TRP A 249 21.51 -2.63 3.99
CA TRP A 249 22.50 -3.64 3.60
C TRP A 249 23.65 -3.01 2.83
N CYS A 250 24.88 -3.33 3.23
CA CYS A 250 26.08 -2.98 2.48
C CYS A 250 26.43 -4.10 1.51
N VAL A 251 26.36 -3.80 0.21
CA VAL A 251 26.60 -4.77 -0.87
C VAL A 251 28.07 -5.16 -0.93
N GLU A 252 28.97 -4.18 -0.85
CA GLU A 252 30.43 -4.40 -0.93
C GLU A 252 30.92 -5.40 0.14
N TYR A 253 30.51 -5.21 1.39
CA TYR A 253 30.93 -6.08 2.51
C TYR A 253 29.94 -7.20 2.84
N ARG A 254 28.83 -7.31 2.09
CA ARG A 254 27.75 -8.27 2.34
C ARG A 254 27.29 -8.26 3.80
N HIS A 255 27.12 -7.06 4.35
CA HIS A 255 26.89 -6.85 5.78
C HIS A 255 25.53 -6.21 6.04
N ASN A 256 24.75 -6.84 6.93
CA ASN A 256 23.47 -6.36 7.41
C ASN A 256 23.67 -5.32 8.52
N PHE A 257 23.36 -4.05 8.26
CA PHE A 257 23.46 -2.99 9.27
C PHE A 257 22.26 -2.97 10.22
N GLY A 258 21.16 -3.60 9.80
CA GLY A 258 19.97 -3.84 10.57
C GLY A 258 18.75 -4.05 9.69
N HIS A 259 17.72 -4.64 10.27
CA HIS A 259 16.50 -5.03 9.54
C HIS A 259 15.27 -5.03 10.44
N VAL A 260 14.11 -5.05 9.78
CA VAL A 260 12.81 -5.32 10.38
C VAL A 260 12.12 -6.42 9.56
N TYR A 261 11.45 -7.35 10.25
CA TYR A 261 10.70 -8.42 9.60
C TYR A 261 9.27 -8.00 9.28
N LEU A 262 8.78 -8.46 8.13
CA LEU A 262 7.39 -8.32 7.73
C LEU A 262 6.62 -9.58 8.15
N PRO A 263 5.50 -9.43 8.87
CA PRO A 263 4.68 -10.57 9.25
C PRO A 263 3.91 -11.10 8.02
N LYS A 264 3.53 -12.38 8.06
CA LYS A 264 2.87 -13.04 6.91
C LYS A 264 1.36 -12.79 6.81
N ASP A 265 0.76 -12.32 7.89
CA ASP A 265 -0.67 -11.99 8.02
C ASP A 265 -0.97 -10.53 7.66
N LEU A 266 -0.17 -9.89 6.82
CA LEU A 266 -0.40 -8.51 6.39
C LEU A 266 -1.77 -8.36 5.71
N ASP A 267 -2.51 -7.33 6.11
CA ASP A 267 -3.69 -6.82 5.40
C ASP A 267 -3.61 -5.30 5.28
N VAL A 268 -2.63 -4.84 4.48
CA VAL A 268 -2.36 -3.41 4.22
C VAL A 268 -3.11 -2.90 2.99
N PRO A 269 -3.38 -1.59 2.89
CA PRO A 269 -4.03 -0.98 1.73
C PRO A 269 -3.33 -1.27 0.40
N PRO A 270 -4.03 -1.30 -0.73
CA PRO A 270 -3.41 -1.34 -2.06
C PRO A 270 -2.68 -0.04 -2.37
N ALA A 271 -1.65 -0.02 -3.22
CA ALA A 271 -0.91 1.20 -3.58
C ALA A 271 -1.52 1.91 -4.80
N LEU A 272 -2.68 2.55 -4.65
CA LEU A 272 -3.44 3.21 -5.74
C LEU A 272 -3.22 4.74 -5.79
N GLY A 273 -2.22 5.25 -5.08
CA GLY A 273 -1.92 6.69 -5.00
C GLY A 273 -2.70 7.43 -3.89
N GLN A 274 -3.32 6.70 -2.96
CA GLN A 274 -4.01 7.32 -1.82
C GLN A 274 -3.04 7.91 -0.78
N THR A 275 -1.83 7.34 -0.68
CA THR A 275 -0.70 7.80 0.14
C THR A 275 -0.04 9.02 -0.51
N LYS A 276 -0.13 10.18 0.14
CA LYS A 276 0.59 11.38 -0.31
C LYS A 276 2.03 11.30 0.17
N ILE A 277 2.98 11.11 -0.75
CA ILE A 277 4.41 11.17 -0.45
C ILE A 277 4.72 12.60 0.00
N THR A 278 4.89 12.82 1.30
CA THR A 278 5.33 14.12 1.81
C THR A 278 6.85 14.13 1.76
N VAL A 279 7.42 14.63 0.66
CA VAL A 279 8.85 14.91 0.63
C VAL A 279 9.08 16.18 1.46
N SER A 280 9.54 16.01 2.69
CA SER A 280 9.94 17.10 3.59
C SER A 280 11.23 17.76 3.09
N ILE A 281 11.14 18.50 1.98
CA ILE A 281 12.22 19.39 1.55
C ILE A 281 12.05 20.70 2.33
N GLU A 282 12.47 20.73 3.58
CA GLU A 282 12.89 22.00 4.18
C GLU A 282 14.33 22.27 3.76
N PRO A 283 14.61 23.28 2.93
CA PRO A 283 15.98 23.70 2.69
C PRO A 283 16.52 24.30 3.99
N LYS A 284 17.47 23.61 4.64
CA LYS A 284 18.33 24.23 5.67
C LYS A 284 19.11 25.35 5.00
N ILE A 285 18.63 26.59 5.15
CA ILE A 285 19.40 27.78 4.83
C ILE A 285 20.61 27.78 5.76
N SER A 286 21.79 27.48 5.21
CA SER A 286 23.05 27.66 5.88
C SER A 286 23.22 29.16 6.16
N GLN A 287 23.25 29.54 7.43
CA GLN A 287 23.66 30.89 7.82
C GLN A 287 25.13 31.08 7.46
N GLU A 288 25.36 31.84 6.39
CA GLU A 288 26.67 32.35 6.03
C GLU A 288 27.01 33.50 6.99
N SER A 289 28.12 33.35 7.71
CA SER A 289 28.63 34.32 8.66
C SER A 289 28.94 35.64 7.95
N GLN A 290 28.17 36.68 8.23
CA GLN A 290 28.48 38.04 7.80
C GLN A 290 29.77 38.51 8.50
N GLY A 291 30.88 38.40 7.79
CA GLY A 291 32.12 39.10 8.11
C GLY A 291 31.90 40.61 8.04
N SER A 292 32.17 41.27 9.17
CA SER A 292 32.20 42.72 9.33
C SER A 292 33.13 43.37 8.29
N LEU A 293 32.57 44.17 7.39
CA LEU A 293 33.32 45.11 6.55
C LEU A 293 33.01 46.52 7.04
N THR A 294 34.01 47.12 7.69
CA THR A 294 34.01 48.52 8.12
C THR A 294 34.39 49.40 6.94
N TRP A 295 33.52 50.34 6.56
CA TRP A 295 33.86 51.39 5.60
C TRP A 295 34.25 52.65 6.36
N ARG A 296 35.51 53.08 6.22
CA ARG A 296 35.96 54.43 6.58
C ARG A 296 35.59 55.36 5.43
N VAL A 297 34.78 56.37 5.72
CA VAL A 297 34.54 57.52 4.85
C VAL A 297 35.73 58.47 5.02
N TYR A 298 36.37 58.84 3.92
CA TYR A 298 37.23 60.02 3.84
C TYR A 298 36.49 61.06 3.02
N ASP A 299 36.21 62.20 3.63
CA ASP A 299 36.01 63.48 2.95
C ASP A 299 37.03 64.46 3.57
N ASP A 300 37.78 65.11 2.67
CA ASP A 300 38.81 66.18 2.79
C ASP A 300 40.10 65.94 3.59
#